data_AF-A0A416QZB0-F1
#
_entry.id   AF-A0A416QZB0-F1
#
_cell.length_a   1.000
_cell.length_b   1.000
_cell.length_c   1.000
_cell.angle_alpha   90.00
_cell.angle_beta   90.00
_cell.angle_gamma   90.00
#
_symmetry.space_group_name_H-M   'P 1'
#
loop_
_entity.id
_entity.type
_entity.pdbx_description
1 polymer ?
#
loop_
_entity_poly.entity_id
_entity_poly.type
_entity_poly.pdbx_seq_one_letter_code
_entity_poly.pdbx_strand_id
1 'polypeptide(L)'
;MSLYGSSIRIDGIPCGLVMRGSGNGQYLVVFERELATLEQVEAIHWEKPSIEGESILPVGYGFVVSDIRYTAATRSYTVVLQVGEQYLGDVTGYQSQVAELESAVARQQEEIRQKDDTIVRLESEGSRALKEELEAAYEEGVESNG
;
A
#
# COMPACT_ATOMS: atom_id res chain seq x y z
N MET A 1 34.90 6.33 22.20
CA MET A 1 34.75 7.48 21.26
C MET A 1 34.50 6.84 19.90
N SER A 2 33.48 7.25 19.12
CA SER A 2 33.12 6.51 17.89
C SER A 2 34.25 6.58 16.85
N LEU A 3 34.58 5.43 16.27
CA LEU A 3 35.56 5.27 15.19
C LEU A 3 35.05 5.82 13.85
N TYR A 4 33.73 5.93 13.68
CA TYR A 4 33.13 6.23 12.38
C TYR A 4 32.36 7.55 12.33
N GLY A 5 32.07 8.16 13.48
CA GLY A 5 31.47 9.51 13.55
C GLY A 5 30.07 9.63 12.96
N SER A 6 29.38 8.50 12.73
CA SER A 6 28.07 8.42 12.10
C SER A 6 26.93 8.79 13.06
N SER A 7 25.89 9.42 12.52
CA SER A 7 24.63 9.70 13.22
C SER A 7 23.57 8.61 13.01
N ILE A 8 23.93 7.49 12.36
CA ILE A 8 22.98 6.44 12.00
C ILE A 8 22.57 5.67 13.26
N ARG A 9 21.27 5.43 13.43
CA ARG A 9 20.74 4.50 14.43
C ARG A 9 19.80 3.51 13.78
N ILE A 10 19.90 2.24 14.18
CA ILE A 10 19.02 1.17 13.72
C ILE A 10 18.34 0.61 14.96
N ASP A 11 17.01 0.73 15.03
CA ASP A 11 16.22 0.48 16.25
C ASP A 11 16.78 1.22 17.48
N GLY A 12 17.24 2.46 17.27
CA GLY A 12 17.86 3.29 18.30
C GLY A 12 19.30 2.91 18.67
N ILE A 13 19.83 1.81 18.13
CA ILE A 13 21.21 1.35 18.38
C ILE A 13 22.18 2.11 17.46
N PRO A 14 23.25 2.72 18.00
CA PRO A 14 24.24 3.43 17.20
C PRO A 14 24.93 2.50 16.18
N CYS A 15 24.80 2.85 14.90
CA CYS A 15 25.42 2.14 13.78
C CYS A 15 26.58 2.97 13.24
N GLY A 16 27.78 2.37 13.19
CA GLY A 16 29.00 3.04 12.73
C GLY A 16 29.01 3.36 11.25
N LEU A 17 28.59 2.42 10.39
CA LEU A 17 28.44 2.66 8.96
C LEU A 17 27.67 1.54 8.28
N VAL A 18 27.16 1.84 7.09
CA VAL A 18 26.51 0.88 6.19
C VAL A 18 27.26 0.87 4.85
N MET A 19 27.59 -0.32 4.36
CA MET A 19 28.21 -0.54 3.06
C MET A 19 27.37 -1.47 2.19
N ARG A 20 27.60 -1.40 0.88
CA ARG A 20 27.15 -2.43 -0.06
C ARG A 20 27.97 -3.70 0.17
N GLY A 21 27.29 -4.85 0.22
CA GLY A 21 27.92 -6.14 0.20
C GLY A 21 28.36 -6.55 -1.22
N SER A 22 28.88 -7.76 -1.32
CA SER A 22 29.37 -8.33 -2.59
C SER A 22 28.24 -8.80 -3.51
N GLY A 23 27.09 -9.16 -2.95
CA GLY A 23 25.91 -9.61 -3.69
C GLY A 23 24.90 -8.51 -3.96
N ASN A 24 24.05 -8.71 -4.97
CA ASN A 24 22.91 -7.82 -5.21
C ASN A 24 21.94 -7.86 -4.02
N GLY A 25 21.52 -6.68 -3.55
CA GLY A 25 20.69 -6.56 -2.35
C GLY A 25 21.41 -6.95 -1.05
N GLN A 26 22.73 -7.16 -1.06
CA GLN A 26 23.49 -7.41 0.15
C GLN A 26 24.02 -6.10 0.74
N TYR A 27 23.98 -5.98 2.06
CA TYR A 27 24.51 -4.86 2.82
C TYR A 27 25.35 -5.35 4.00
N LEU A 28 26.31 -4.53 4.41
CA LEU A 28 27.14 -4.75 5.59
C LEU A 28 26.89 -3.60 6.56
N VAL A 29 26.43 -3.92 7.76
CA VAL A 29 26.12 -2.95 8.80
C VAL A 29 27.09 -3.15 9.95
N VAL A 30 27.82 -2.11 10.32
CA VAL A 30 28.89 -2.20 11.32
C VAL A 30 28.47 -1.51 12.62
N PHE A 31 28.54 -2.26 13.72
CA PHE A 31 28.27 -1.79 15.07
C PHE A 31 29.56 -1.84 15.89
N GLU A 32 29.95 -0.71 16.48
CA GLU A 32 31.10 -0.65 17.38
C GLU A 32 30.73 -1.27 18.74
N ARG A 33 31.53 -2.23 19.23
CA ARG A 33 31.26 -2.91 20.51
C ARG A 33 31.18 -1.96 21.70
N GLU A 34 31.81 -0.80 21.61
CA GLU A 34 31.74 0.24 22.66
C GLU A 34 30.38 0.90 22.75
N LEU A 35 29.56 0.82 21.70
CA LEU A 35 28.27 1.51 21.59
C LEU A 35 27.07 0.55 21.48
N ALA A 36 27.32 -0.71 21.13
CA ALA A 36 26.30 -1.74 21.00
C ALA A 36 26.86 -3.10 21.45
N THR A 37 26.10 -3.83 22.27
CA THR A 37 26.41 -5.23 22.60
C THR A 37 25.92 -6.17 21.51
N LEU A 38 26.39 -7.41 21.51
CA LEU A 38 25.95 -8.40 20.51
C LEU A 38 24.44 -8.66 20.66
N GLU A 39 23.98 -8.78 21.90
CA GLU A 39 22.57 -9.04 22.24
C GLU A 39 21.65 -7.91 21.76
N GLN A 40 22.13 -6.66 21.80
CA GLN A 40 21.38 -5.53 21.25
C GLN A 40 21.29 -5.63 19.71
N VAL A 41 22.39 -5.99 19.04
CA VAL A 41 22.41 -6.15 17.58
C VAL A 41 21.50 -7.30 17.13
N GLU A 42 21.49 -8.41 17.88
CA GLU A 42 20.63 -9.55 17.60
C GLU A 42 19.14 -9.26 17.86
N ALA A 43 18.83 -8.30 18.74
CA ALA A 43 17.47 -7.89 19.07
C ALA A 43 16.86 -6.87 18.08
N ILE A 44 17.61 -6.42 17.06
CA ILE A 44 17.09 -5.52 16.02
C ILE A 44 16.00 -6.22 15.21
N HIS A 45 14.89 -5.52 14.96
CA HIS A 45 13.77 -6.00 14.14
C HIS A 45 14.11 -5.88 12.66
N TRP A 46 14.98 -6.76 12.16
CA TRP A 46 15.46 -6.69 10.77
C TRP A 46 14.35 -6.79 9.72
N GLU A 47 13.20 -7.40 10.03
CA GLU A 47 12.02 -7.42 9.15
C GLU A 47 11.39 -6.03 8.94
N LYS A 48 11.54 -5.12 9.92
CA LYS A 48 10.99 -3.76 9.88
C LYS A 48 11.83 -2.81 10.75
N PRO A 49 13.08 -2.54 10.37
CA PRO A 49 13.97 -1.75 11.22
C PRO A 49 13.59 -0.27 11.16
N SER A 50 13.68 0.40 12.30
CA SER A 50 13.64 1.86 12.36
C SER A 50 15.03 2.39 12.08
N ILE A 51 15.19 3.12 10.97
CA ILE A 51 16.48 3.67 10.55
C ILE A 51 16.44 5.19 10.71
N GLU A 52 17.28 5.72 11.59
CA GLU A 52 17.48 7.15 11.80
C GLU A 52 18.82 7.58 11.19
N GLY A 53 18.86 8.78 10.64
CA GLY A 53 20.05 9.33 9.97
C GLY A 53 20.16 8.94 8.49
N GLU A 54 21.21 9.42 7.84
CA GLU A 54 21.45 9.16 6.42
C GLU A 54 22.04 7.75 6.23
N SER A 55 21.28 6.86 5.58
CA SER A 55 21.68 5.47 5.35
C SER A 55 21.38 5.04 3.92
N ILE A 56 22.21 4.15 3.38
CA ILE A 56 22.03 3.54 2.05
C ILE A 56 21.12 2.30 2.06
N LEU A 57 20.65 1.89 3.24
CA LEU A 57 19.64 0.84 3.36
C LEU A 57 18.34 1.32 2.71
N PRO A 58 17.70 0.49 1.86
CA PRO A 58 16.49 0.88 1.16
C PRO A 58 15.35 1.08 2.16
N VAL A 59 14.72 2.25 2.10
CA VAL A 59 13.58 2.61 2.96
C VAL A 59 12.37 1.73 2.62
N GLY A 60 11.67 1.25 3.64
CA GLY A 60 10.47 0.43 3.45
C GLY A 60 10.77 -1.03 3.11
N TYR A 61 12.00 -1.52 3.36
CA TYR A 61 12.35 -2.92 3.19
C TYR A 61 12.78 -3.54 4.51
N GLY A 62 12.36 -4.78 4.72
CA GLY A 62 12.95 -5.68 5.69
C GLY A 62 14.25 -6.29 5.17
N PHE A 63 14.98 -6.94 6.07
CA PHE A 63 16.26 -7.57 5.83
C PHE A 63 16.32 -8.93 6.53
N VAL A 64 17.01 -9.87 5.90
CA VAL A 64 17.37 -11.14 6.50
C VAL A 64 18.84 -11.08 6.91
N VAL A 65 19.13 -11.48 8.15
CA VAL A 65 20.51 -11.60 8.63
C VAL A 65 21.11 -12.90 8.12
N SER A 66 22.12 -12.79 7.28
CA SER A 66 22.84 -13.96 6.76
C SER A 66 24.01 -14.37 7.65
N ASP A 67 24.63 -13.42 8.35
CA ASP A 67 25.81 -13.65 9.18
C ASP A 67 26.06 -12.46 10.13
N ILE A 68 26.72 -12.70 11.26
CA ILE A 68 27.21 -11.66 12.17
C ILE A 68 28.68 -11.98 12.51
N ARG A 69 29.59 -11.09 12.09
CA ARG A 69 31.03 -11.28 12.21
C ARG A 69 31.61 -10.34 13.25
N TYR A 70 32.45 -10.87 14.14
CA TYR A 70 33.23 -10.04 15.05
C TYR A 70 34.64 -9.78 14.49
N THR A 71 35.04 -8.51 14.45
CA THR A 71 36.40 -8.10 14.09
C THR A 71 37.11 -7.53 15.31
N ALA A 72 38.13 -8.23 15.81
CA ALA A 72 38.87 -7.82 17.00
C ALA A 72 39.65 -6.51 16.81
N ALA A 73 40.21 -6.28 15.61
CA ALA A 73 41.03 -5.10 15.32
C ALA A 73 40.26 -3.78 15.46
N THR A 74 39.00 -3.76 15.01
CA THR A 74 38.09 -2.61 15.10
C THR A 74 37.11 -2.73 16.26
N ARG A 75 37.17 -3.83 17.02
CA ARG A 75 36.23 -4.18 18.09
C ARG A 75 34.78 -3.97 17.64
N SER A 76 34.41 -4.49 16.48
CA SER A 76 33.08 -4.26 15.89
C SER A 76 32.39 -5.55 15.47
N TYR A 77 31.06 -5.51 15.48
CA TYR A 77 30.20 -6.52 14.85
C TYR A 77 29.82 -6.04 13.46
N THR A 78 29.95 -6.91 12.45
CA THR A 78 29.47 -6.66 11.09
C THR A 78 28.33 -7.61 10.79
N VAL A 79 27.13 -7.06 10.67
CA VAL A 79 25.94 -7.80 10.27
C VAL A 79 25.88 -7.82 8.74
N VAL A 80 25.79 -9.02 8.17
CA VAL A 80 25.58 -9.23 6.74
C VAL A 80 24.09 -9.37 6.50
N LEU A 81 23.51 -8.41 5.78
CA LEU A 81 22.09 -8.36 5.47
C LEU A 81 21.83 -8.69 4.02
N GLN A 82 20.73 -9.39 3.76
CA GLN A 82 20.12 -9.51 2.45
C GLN A 82 18.78 -8.78 2.47
N VAL A 83 18.50 -7.96 1.46
CA VAL A 83 17.19 -7.31 1.29
C VAL A 83 16.10 -8.39 1.22
N GLY A 84 15.10 -8.26 2.09
CA GLY A 84 13.92 -9.11 2.17
C GLY A 84 12.69 -8.43 1.57
N GLU A 85 11.53 -8.66 2.19
CA GLU A 85 10.25 -8.13 1.71
C GLU A 85 10.13 -6.62 1.90
N GLN A 86 9.40 -5.98 0.99
CA GLN A 86 9.03 -4.58 1.12
C GLN A 86 7.85 -4.45 2.09
N TYR A 87 8.02 -3.65 3.15
CA TYR A 87 6.91 -3.24 4.01
C TYR A 87 6.42 -1.84 3.58
N LEU A 88 5.14 -1.72 3.27
CA LEU A 88 4.53 -0.49 2.73
C LEU A 88 4.21 0.56 3.81
N GLY A 89 4.69 0.37 5.04
CA GLY A 89 4.40 1.25 6.17
C GLY A 89 2.96 1.14 6.68
N ASP A 90 2.43 2.25 7.18
CA ASP A 90 1.01 2.36 7.55
C ASP A 90 0.17 2.65 6.30
N VAL A 91 -0.58 1.64 5.86
CA VAL A 91 -1.46 1.72 4.69
C VAL A 91 -2.93 1.96 5.05
N THR A 92 -3.25 2.18 6.33
CA THR A 92 -4.63 2.28 6.83
C THR A 92 -5.42 3.39 6.12
N GLY A 93 -4.79 4.53 5.87
CA GLY A 93 -5.45 5.64 5.14
C GLY A 93 -5.86 5.27 3.72
N TYR A 94 -5.02 4.51 3.01
CA TYR A 94 -5.35 4.02 1.67
C TYR A 94 -6.43 2.95 1.71
N GLN A 95 -6.38 2.06 2.70
CA GLN A 95 -7.41 1.04 2.91
C GLN A 95 -8.79 1.67 3.16
N SER A 96 -8.86 2.73 3.97
CA SER A 96 -10.11 3.48 4.19
C SER A 96 -10.61 4.14 2.90
N GLN A 97 -9.74 4.77 2.11
CA GLN A 97 -10.13 5.37 0.83
C GLN A 97 -10.68 4.34 -0.16
N VAL A 98 -10.07 3.16 -0.23
CA VAL A 98 -10.55 2.06 -1.08
C VAL A 98 -11.94 1.61 -0.63
N ALA A 99 -12.16 1.41 0.68
CA ALA A 99 -13.45 1.01 1.19
C ALA A 99 -14.55 2.06 0.92
N GLU A 100 -14.23 3.35 1.05
CA GLU A 100 -15.15 4.45 0.70
C GLU A 100 -15.49 4.46 -0.79
N LEU A 101 -14.49 4.26 -1.65
CA LEU A 101 -14.67 4.17 -3.10
C LEU A 101 -15.53 2.97 -3.49
N GLU A 102 -15.28 1.79 -2.91
CA GLU A 102 -16.08 0.58 -3.14
C GLU A 102 -17.54 0.79 -2.74
N SER A 103 -17.79 1.44 -1.61
CA SER A 103 -19.14 1.81 -1.15
C SER A 103 -19.82 2.83 -2.08
N ALA A 104 -19.07 3.81 -2.58
CA ALA A 104 -19.60 4.77 -3.57
C ALA A 104 -19.97 4.09 -4.89
N VAL A 105 -19.12 3.19 -5.40
CA VAL A 105 -19.39 2.41 -6.61
C VAL A 105 -20.62 1.53 -6.44
N ALA A 106 -20.75 0.83 -5.31
CA ALA A 106 -21.92 -0.02 -5.03
C ALA A 106 -23.23 0.80 -5.03
N ARG A 107 -23.22 1.99 -4.39
CA ARG A 107 -24.38 2.89 -4.40
C ARG A 107 -24.72 3.40 -5.80
N GLN A 108 -23.73 3.81 -6.58
CA GLN A 108 -23.94 4.26 -7.96
C GLN A 108 -24.51 3.15 -8.85
N GLN A 109 -24.05 1.91 -8.69
CA GLN A 109 -24.58 0.76 -9.43
C GLN A 109 -26.05 0.50 -9.12
N GLU A 110 -26.43 0.63 -7.84
CA GLU A 110 -27.83 0.48 -7.43
C GLU A 110 -28.71 1.62 -7.97
N GLU A 111 -28.24 2.87 -7.90
CA GLU A 111 -28.96 4.01 -8.50
C GLU A 111 -29.14 3.87 -10.01
N ILE A 112 -28.13 3.34 -10.71
CA ILE A 112 -28.23 3.07 -12.15
C ILE A 112 -29.30 2.02 -12.43
N ARG A 113 -29.32 0.90 -11.68
CA ARG A 113 -30.37 -0.12 -11.83
C ARG A 113 -31.77 0.44 -11.61
N GLN A 114 -31.95 1.24 -10.57
CA GLN A 114 -33.25 1.85 -10.28
C GLN A 114 -33.69 2.82 -11.38
N LYS A 115 -32.74 3.56 -11.97
CA LYS A 115 -33.01 4.43 -13.12
C LYS A 115 -33.37 3.61 -14.36
N ASP A 116 -32.65 2.52 -14.64
CA ASP A 116 -32.96 1.63 -15.77
C ASP A 116 -34.36 1.01 -15.63
N ASP A 117 -34.72 0.51 -14.43
CA ASP A 117 -36.06 -0.02 -14.15
C ASP A 117 -37.15 1.06 -14.34
N THR A 118 -36.86 2.29 -13.92
CA THR A 118 -37.77 3.42 -14.08
C THR A 118 -37.94 3.79 -15.56
N ILE A 119 -36.86 3.78 -16.34
CA ILE A 119 -36.89 4.03 -17.79
C ILE A 119 -37.75 2.98 -18.48
N VAL A 120 -37.51 1.69 -18.21
CA VAL A 120 -38.30 0.59 -18.79
C VAL A 120 -39.78 0.75 -18.46
N ARG A 121 -40.12 1.13 -17.22
CA ARG A 121 -41.51 1.37 -16.83
C ARG A 121 -42.13 2.52 -17.62
N LEU A 122 -41.47 3.67 -17.67
CA LEU A 122 -41.95 4.86 -18.37
C LEU A 122 -42.10 4.63 -19.88
N GLU A 123 -41.17 3.90 -20.50
CA GLU A 123 -41.27 3.51 -21.92
C GLU A 123 -42.49 2.63 -22.18
N SER A 124 -42.78 1.68 -21.28
CA SER A 124 -43.96 0.82 -21.39
C SER A 124 -45.28 1.56 -21.16
N GLU A 125 -45.32 2.52 -20.24
CA GLU A 125 -46.48 3.37 -19.96
C GLU A 125 -46.74 4.32 -21.13
N GLY A 126 -45.71 5.01 -21.62
CA GLY A 126 -45.81 5.91 -22.78
C GLY A 126 -46.22 5.18 -24.06
N SER A 127 -45.69 3.98 -24.30
CA SER A 127 -46.08 3.17 -25.46
C SER A 127 -47.54 2.74 -25.43
N ARG A 128 -48.10 2.48 -24.24
CA ARG A 128 -49.52 2.16 -24.07
C ARG A 128 -50.39 3.40 -24.29
N ALA A 129 -50.05 4.52 -23.65
CA ALA A 129 -50.76 5.77 -23.82
C ALA A 129 -50.82 6.21 -25.30
N LEU A 130 -49.71 6.08 -26.03
CA LEU A 130 -49.67 6.42 -27.46
C LEU A 130 -50.60 5.53 -28.31
N LYS A 131 -50.72 4.23 -27.98
CA LYS A 131 -51.64 3.32 -28.67
C LYS A 131 -53.09 3.67 -28.39
N GLU A 132 -53.42 3.94 -27.13
CA GLU A 132 -54.76 4.34 -26.71
C GLU A 132 -55.18 5.67 -27.41
N GLU A 133 -54.28 6.65 -27.47
CA GLU A 133 -54.52 7.92 -28.15
C GLU A 133 -54.70 7.73 -29.67
N LEU A 134 -53.90 6.86 -30.30
CA LEU A 134 -54.02 6.55 -31.73
C LEU A 134 -55.33 5.81 -32.05
N GLU A 135 -55.75 4.86 -31.21
CA GLU A 135 -57.02 4.14 -31.36
C GLU A 135 -58.22 5.09 -31.22
N ALA A 136 -58.21 5.96 -30.21
CA ALA A 136 -59.25 6.97 -30.02
C ALA A 136 -59.36 7.94 -31.22
N ALA A 137 -58.20 8.43 -31.72
CA ALA A 137 -58.18 9.31 -32.89
C ALA A 137 -58.66 8.61 -34.17
N TYR A 138 -58.40 7.31 -34.31
CA TYR A 138 -58.91 6.52 -35.44
C TYR A 138 -60.43 6.35 -35.38
N GLU A 139 -60.99 6.01 -34.21
CA GLU A 139 -62.43 5.85 -34.02
C GLU A 139 -63.19 7.15 -34.29
N GLU A 140 -62.70 8.29 -33.79
CA GLU A 140 -63.28 9.61 -34.07
C GLU A 140 -63.25 9.96 -35.57
N GLY A 141 -62.15 9.63 -36.26
CA GLY A 141 -62.01 9.87 -37.70
C GLY A 141 -62.94 9.01 -38.57
N VAL A 142 -63.28 7.80 -38.12
CA VAL A 142 -64.23 6.91 -38.82
C VAL A 142 -65.66 7.43 -38.67
N GLU A 143 -66.06 7.81 -37.46
CA GLU A 143 -67.41 8.33 -37.17
C GLU A 143 -67.68 9.70 -37.85
N SER A 144 -66.65 10.51 -38.08
CA SER A 144 -66.79 11.81 -38.75
C SER A 144 -66.91 11.72 -40.28
N ASN A 145 -66.62 10.59 -40.91
CA ASN A 145 -66.57 10.41 -42.37
C ASN A 145 -67.62 9.44 -42.94
N GLY A 146 -68.48 8.86 -42.09
CA GLY A 146 -69.63 8.02 -42.48
C GLY A 146 -70.93 8.80 -42.56
#